data_AF-A0A4R8LU18-F1
#
_entry.id   AF-A0A4R8LU18-F1
#
_cell.length_a   1.000
_cell.length_b   1.000
_cell.length_c   1.000
_cell.angle_alpha   90.00
_cell.angle_beta   90.00
_cell.angle_gamma   90.00
#
_symmetry.space_group_name_H-M   'P 1'
#
loop_
_entity.id
_entity.type
_entity.pdbx_description
1 polymer ?
#
loop_
_entity_poly.entity_id
_entity_poly.type
_entity_poly.pdbx_seq_one_letter_code
_entity_poly.pdbx_strand_id
1 'polypeptide(L)' 'MLNAHRAKEISESPVMANVTHNGQRIYIQQVDLENETARVYALERPEQEYDVHVSNLVEH' A
#
# COMPACT_ATOMS: atom_id res chain seq x y z
N MET A 1 4.41 -10.08 3.65
CA MET A 1 5.20 -9.09 2.91
C MET A 1 4.73 -9.11 1.46
N LEU A 2 4.55 -7.95 0.85
CA LEU A 2 4.03 -7.80 -0.51
C LEU A 2 5.16 -7.63 -1.53
N ASN A 3 4.87 -7.88 -2.82
CA ASN A 3 5.74 -7.50 -3.93
C ASN A 3 5.10 -6.36 -4.75
N ALA A 4 5.88 -5.69 -5.59
CA ALA A 4 5.43 -4.50 -6.32
C ALA A 4 4.26 -4.77 -7.28
N HIS A 5 4.27 -5.90 -7.98
CA HIS A 5 3.18 -6.28 -8.89
C HIS A 5 1.87 -6.54 -8.13
N ARG A 6 1.92 -7.27 -7.01
CA ARG A 6 0.74 -7.49 -6.18
C ARG A 6 0.21 -6.20 -5.57
N ALA A 7 1.11 -5.32 -5.11
CA ALA A 7 0.72 -4.01 -4.61
C ALA A 7 0.00 -3.18 -5.69
N LYS A 8 0.46 -3.26 -6.94
CA LYS A 8 -0.13 -2.55 -8.08
C LYS A 8 -1.54 -3.06 -8.38
N GLU A 9 -1.76 -4.38 -8.42
CA GLU A 9 -3.09 -4.97 -8.55
C GLU A 9 -4.06 -4.47 -7.47
N ILE A 10 -3.60 -4.40 -6.22
CA ILE A 10 -4.41 -3.89 -5.10
C ILE A 10 -4.76 -2.42 -5.32
N SER A 11 -3.81 -1.59 -5.75
CA SER A 11 -4.04 -0.15 -5.98
C SER A 11 -5.02 0.14 -7.12
N GLU A 12 -5.16 -0.79 -8.07
CA GLU A 12 -6.06 -0.68 -9.23
C GLU A 12 -7.40 -1.39 -9.01
N SER A 13 -7.50 -2.17 -7.93
CA SER A 13 -8.70 -2.91 -7.60
C SER A 13 -9.81 -1.97 -7.09
N PRO A 14 -11.05 -2.12 -7.57
CA PRO A 14 -12.20 -1.43 -6.98
C PRO A 14 -12.59 -2.01 -5.60
N VAL A 15 -12.04 -3.16 -5.23
CA VAL A 15 -12.24 -3.82 -3.94
C VAL A 15 -11.03 -3.54 -3.05
N MET A 16 -11.27 -2.95 -1.87
CA MET A 16 -10.23 -2.63 -0.91
C MET A 16 -9.66 -3.91 -0.27
N ALA A 17 -8.38 -4.19 -0.50
CA ALA A 17 -7.67 -5.28 0.15
C ALA A 17 -7.32 -4.94 1.61
N ASN A 18 -7.16 -5.97 2.45
CA ASN A 18 -6.72 -5.80 3.83
C ASN A 18 -5.19 -5.70 3.88
N VAL A 19 -4.65 -4.48 3.73
CA VAL A 19 -3.21 -4.22 3.79
C VAL A 19 -2.86 -3.41 5.03
N THR A 20 -1.73 -3.77 5.64
CA THR A 20 -1.17 -3.08 6.80
C THR A 20 0.29 -2.67 6.58
N HIS A 21 0.67 -1.56 7.21
CA HIS A 21 2.05 -1.12 7.40
C HIS A 21 2.27 -0.90 8.90
N ASN A 22 3.28 -1.55 9.48
CA ASN A 22 3.54 -1.51 10.94
C ASN A 22 2.30 -1.83 11.80
N GLY A 23 1.46 -2.77 11.34
CA GLY A 23 0.23 -3.18 12.03
C GLY A 23 -0.96 -2.23 11.86
N GLN A 24 -0.78 -1.06 11.24
CA GLN A 24 -1.85 -0.11 10.95
C GLN A 24 -2.44 -0.36 9.56
N ARG A 25 -3.77 -0.33 9.43
CA ARG A 25 -4.43 -0.45 8.13
C ARG A 25 -4.19 0.78 7.28
N ILE A 26 -3.85 0.54 6.03
CA ILE A 26 -3.51 1.56 5.05
C ILE A 26 -4.30 1.37 3.75
N TYR A 27 -4.42 2.45 3.00
CA TYR A 27 -4.82 2.41 1.60
C TYR A 27 -3.57 2.56 0.72
N ILE A 28 -3.46 1.77 -0.35
CA ILE A 28 -2.42 1.93 -1.36
C ILE A 28 -2.97 2.82 -2.47
N GLN A 29 -2.48 4.05 -2.56
CA GLN A 29 -2.96 5.03 -3.54
C GLN A 29 -2.30 4.84 -4.90
N GLN A 30 -0.97 4.66 -4.92
CA GLN A 30 -0.20 4.45 -6.13
C GLN A 30 1.02 3.57 -5.82
N VAL A 31 1.45 2.78 -6.81
CA VAL A 31 2.67 1.97 -6.74
C VAL A 31 3.62 2.39 -7.84
N ASP A 32 4.87 2.62 -7.47
CA ASP A 32 6.01 2.77 -8.36
C ASP A 32 6.71 1.41 -8.48
N LEU A 33 6.58 0.78 -9.66
CA LEU A 33 7.15 -0.54 -9.93
C LEU A 33 8.68 -0.48 -10.08
N GLU A 34 9.24 0.65 -10.51
CA GLU A 34 10.68 0.79 -10.74
C GLU A 34 11.43 0.92 -9.42
N ASN A 35 10.88 1.71 -8.49
CA ASN A 35 11.48 1.95 -7.17
C ASN A 35 11.01 0.95 -6.10
N GLU A 36 10.07 0.06 -6.42
CA GLU A 36 9.42 -0.85 -5.47
C GLU A 36 8.85 -0.13 -4.23
N THR A 37 8.28 1.05 -4.46
CA THR A 37 7.63 1.88 -3.44
C THR A 37 6.15 2.04 -3.70
N ALA A 38 5.41 2.33 -2.64
CA ALA A 38 4.00 2.65 -2.68
C ALA A 38 3.72 3.94 -1.92
N ARG A 39 2.93 4.81 -2.54
CA ARG A 39 2.28 5.95 -1.90
C ARG A 39 1.07 5.45 -1.15
N VAL A 40 1.06 5.63 0.16
CA VAL A 40 0.03 5.10 1.06
C VAL A 40 -0.45 6.15 2.04
N TYR A 41 -1.61 5.93 2.64
CA TYR A 41 -2.07 6.66 3.82
C TYR A 41 -2.76 5.72 4.80
N ALA A 42 -2.74 6.06 6.08
CA ALA A 42 -3.52 5.34 7.07
C ALA A 42 -5.01 5.63 6.89
N LEU A 43 -5.88 4.62 7.01
CA LEU A 43 -7.32 4.82 6.82
C LEU A 43 -7.93 5.86 7.77
N GLU A 44 -7.35 6.03 8.95
CA GLU A 44 -7.79 7.01 9.95
C GLU A 44 -7.26 8.43 9.69
N ARG A 45 -6.28 8.60 8.79
CA ARG A 45 -5.62 9.88 8.47
C ARG A 45 -5.32 9.99 6.97
N PRO A 46 -6.35 10.03 6.11
CA PRO A 46 -6.20 10.06 4.67
C PRO A 46 -5.47 11.29 4.13
N GLU A 47 -5.41 12.37 4.90
CA GLU A 47 -4.65 13.58 4.59
C GLU A 47 -3.13 13.43 4.76
N GLN A 48 -2.68 12.34 5.41
CA GLN A 48 -1.27 12.06 5.68
C GLN A 48 -0.76 10.96 4.77
N GLU A 49 -0.41 11.34 3.55
CA GLU A 49 0.21 10.42 2.60
C GLU A 49 1.73 10.35 2.78
N TYR A 50 2.30 9.16 2.57
CA TYR A 50 3.74 8.92 2.64
C TYR A 50 4.14 7.73 1.77
N ASP A 51 5.42 7.68 1.39
CA ASP A 51 5.98 6.59 0.58
C ASP A 51 6.63 5.53 1.48
N VAL A 52 6.42 4.26 1.13
CA VAL A 52 7.03 3.09 1.80
C VAL A 52 7.47 2.06 0.78
N HIS A 53 8.47 1.25 1.13
CA HIS A 53 8.79 0.06 0.34
C HIS A 53 7.63 -0.95 0.39
N VAL A 54 7.27 -1.51 -0.77
CA VAL A 54 6.18 -2.49 -0.88
C VAL A 54 6.43 -3.75 -0.04
N SER A 55 7.70 -4.11 0.17
CA SER A 55 8.12 -5.23 1.01
C SER A 55 7.75 -5.06 2.48
N ASN A 56 7.57 -3.81 2.94
CA ASN A 56 7.12 -3.50 4.31
C ASN A 56 5.59 -3.62 4.47
N LEU A 57 4.85 -3.84 3.39
CA LEU A 57 3.40 -4.01 3.43
C LEU A 57 3.04 -5.47 3.66
N VAL A 58 1.95 -5.70 4.40
CA VAL A 58 1.41 -7.04 4.66
C VAL A 58 -0.06 -7.07 4.27
N GLU A 59 -0.37 -7.87 3.25
CA GLU A 59 -1.72 -8.31 2.90
C GLU A 59 -2.13 -9.49 3.79
N HIS A 60 -3.38 -9.49 4.28
CA HIS A 60 -3.97 -10.51 5.16
C HIS A 60 -5.13 -11.24 4.50
#